data_AF-A0A8K1FDU3-F1
#
_entry.id   AF-A0A8K1FDU3-F1
#
_cell.length_a   1.000
_cell.length_b   1.000
_cell.length_c   1.000
_cell.angle_alpha   90.00
_cell.angle_beta   90.00
_cell.angle_gamma   90.00
#
_symmetry.space_group_name_H-M   'P 1'
#
loop_
_entity.id
_entity.type
_entity.pdbx_description
1 polymer ?
#
loop_
_entity_poly.entity_id
_entity_poly.type
_entity_poly.pdbx_seq_one_letter_code
_entity_poly.pdbx_strand_id
1 'polypeptide(L)'
;MEMNKGEAEKCRDIAKRFLREGKYAQAIKFFEKSHRMYPLPGVEAMCDRAKVELAKEQGGASTSSSGHASSTHPADGAGVRRRETASSSASEDPVRPYTSDQVHIVNKIRACKTHYEVLGVTKDADDNEIKKAYRKLALKLHPDKNSAPGAEDAFKAVGKAFTILSDTEKRAHYDRFGDRDPNTTPQARGRRYQEDDISPDEIFNMFFGGGFRPRRQYRQQQQHHHQQQRQHAEQQDRSMLMQLLPLLMIFLLSMLSIPTAPEVPFSMNPTAQYNVARTTQMANVAKGIPYYVERDFDRKYTNHWRDLLRVEQMVEQYHMSRLADSCENLKLKQKRMIYRARNSNSDDREAKMRAALEMKLPACEELKALRRTRNR
;
A
#
# COMPACT_ATOMS: atom_id res chain seq x y z
N MET A 1 -9.81 -1.37 -5.37
CA MET A 1 -10.59 -1.56 -6.62
C MET A 1 -10.69 -0.32 -7.53
N GLU A 2 -10.20 0.87 -7.15
CA GLU A 2 -10.31 2.09 -8.00
C GLU A 2 -9.33 2.16 -9.20
N MET A 3 -8.38 1.23 -9.29
CA MET A 3 -7.22 1.32 -10.20
C MET A 3 -7.57 1.25 -11.70
N ASN A 4 -8.58 0.48 -12.07
CA ASN A 4 -9.04 0.39 -13.47
C ASN A 4 -10.03 1.51 -13.85
N LYS A 5 -10.60 2.21 -12.85
CA LYS A 5 -11.62 3.24 -13.07
C LYS A 5 -11.05 4.44 -13.84
N GLY A 6 -9.86 4.90 -13.46
CA GLY A 6 -9.19 6.01 -14.15
C GLY A 6 -8.77 5.69 -15.59
N GLU A 7 -8.44 4.44 -15.91
CA GLU A 7 -8.14 4.01 -17.28
C GLU A 7 -9.40 3.85 -18.13
N ALA A 8 -10.50 3.36 -17.54
CA ALA A 8 -11.81 3.32 -18.17
C ALA A 8 -12.37 4.73 -18.44
N GLU A 9 -12.20 5.67 -17.50
CA GLU A 9 -12.61 7.09 -17.66
C GLU A 9 -11.83 7.76 -18.80
N LYS A 10 -10.51 7.56 -18.88
CA LYS A 10 -9.70 8.01 -20.03
C LYS A 10 -10.19 7.41 -21.36
N CYS A 11 -10.50 6.11 -21.40
CA CYS A 11 -11.04 5.48 -22.61
C CYS A 11 -12.42 6.04 -23.02
N ARG A 12 -13.30 6.32 -22.05
CA ARG A 12 -14.59 6.99 -22.27
C ARG A 12 -14.40 8.40 -22.86
N ASP A 13 -13.45 9.17 -22.32
CA ASP A 13 -13.27 10.57 -22.75
C ASP A 13 -12.60 10.66 -24.13
N ILE A 14 -11.74 9.71 -24.47
CA ILE A 14 -11.26 9.47 -25.84
C ILE A 14 -12.43 9.07 -26.77
N ALA A 15 -13.30 8.14 -26.36
CA ALA A 15 -14.47 7.74 -27.15
C ALA A 15 -15.44 8.90 -27.40
N LYS A 16 -15.69 9.75 -26.39
CA LYS A 16 -16.48 10.99 -26.52
C LYS A 16 -15.85 12.01 -27.47
N ARG A 17 -14.52 12.02 -27.62
CA ARG A 17 -13.84 12.82 -28.64
C ARG A 17 -14.12 12.25 -30.04
N PHE A 18 -13.93 10.95 -30.24
CA PHE A 18 -14.24 10.30 -31.52
C PHE A 18 -15.71 10.43 -31.94
N LEU A 19 -16.65 10.39 -31.00
CA LEU A 19 -18.07 10.61 -31.26
C LEU A 19 -18.38 12.05 -31.71
N ARG A 20 -17.64 13.05 -31.25
CA ARG A 20 -17.72 14.44 -31.75
C ARG A 20 -17.02 14.64 -33.10
N GLU A 21 -16.02 13.83 -33.40
CA GLU A 21 -15.28 13.84 -34.68
C GLU A 21 -15.95 12.97 -35.78
N GLY A 22 -17.15 12.43 -35.54
CA GLY A 22 -17.86 11.55 -36.50
C GLY A 22 -17.23 10.15 -36.68
N LYS A 23 -16.21 9.78 -35.91
CA LYS A 23 -15.47 8.52 -36.09
C LYS A 23 -16.12 7.39 -35.30
N TYR A 24 -17.37 7.07 -35.60
CA TYR A 24 -18.21 6.18 -34.77
C TYR A 24 -17.63 4.78 -34.59
N ALA A 25 -17.06 4.16 -35.63
CA ALA A 25 -16.40 2.85 -35.55
C ALA A 25 -15.17 2.84 -34.61
N GLN A 26 -14.51 3.99 -34.40
CA GLN A 26 -13.43 4.13 -33.42
C GLN A 26 -14.01 4.39 -32.02
N ALA A 27 -15.04 5.25 -31.91
CA ALA A 27 -15.73 5.53 -30.65
C ALA A 27 -16.26 4.25 -29.98
N ILE A 28 -16.92 3.36 -30.73
CA ILE A 28 -17.45 2.07 -30.26
C ILE A 28 -16.33 1.22 -29.61
N LYS A 29 -15.20 1.04 -30.31
CA LYS A 29 -14.05 0.26 -29.80
C LYS A 29 -13.52 0.82 -28.48
N PHE A 30 -13.48 2.14 -28.30
CA PHE A 30 -13.05 2.76 -27.05
C PHE A 30 -14.11 2.72 -25.94
N PHE A 31 -15.41 2.75 -26.26
CA PHE A 31 -16.49 2.53 -25.28
C PHE A 31 -16.53 1.07 -24.80
N GLU A 32 -16.45 0.08 -25.69
CA GLU A 32 -16.41 -1.35 -25.32
C GLU A 32 -15.15 -1.67 -24.51
N LYS A 33 -14.00 -1.08 -24.87
CA LYS A 33 -12.76 -1.17 -24.09
C LYS A 33 -12.87 -0.50 -22.71
N SER A 34 -13.59 0.63 -22.61
CA SER A 34 -13.89 1.29 -21.33
C SER A 34 -14.75 0.38 -20.45
N HIS A 35 -15.89 -0.09 -20.96
CA HIS A 35 -16.83 -0.97 -20.26
C HIS A 35 -16.16 -2.29 -19.80
N ARG A 36 -15.34 -2.92 -20.65
CA ARG A 36 -14.58 -4.14 -20.32
C ARG A 36 -13.52 -3.93 -19.22
N MET A 37 -13.00 -2.71 -19.04
CA MET A 37 -12.06 -2.39 -17.96
C MET A 37 -12.77 -2.01 -16.65
N TYR A 38 -13.86 -1.25 -16.75
CA TYR A 38 -14.74 -0.91 -15.64
C TYR A 38 -16.10 -0.44 -16.19
N PRO A 39 -17.25 -1.03 -15.79
CA PRO A 39 -18.57 -0.58 -16.24
C PRO A 39 -18.89 0.80 -15.64
N LEU A 40 -18.71 1.85 -16.44
CA LEU A 40 -19.02 3.23 -16.06
C LEU A 40 -20.47 3.57 -16.46
N PRO A 41 -21.23 4.29 -15.61
CA PRO A 41 -22.60 4.68 -15.92
C PRO A 41 -22.65 5.54 -17.19
N GLY A 42 -23.61 5.22 -18.07
CA GLY A 42 -23.83 5.91 -19.34
C GLY A 42 -22.88 5.54 -20.49
N VAL A 43 -21.85 4.71 -20.29
CA VAL A 43 -20.97 4.27 -21.39
C VAL A 43 -21.69 3.37 -22.39
N GLU A 44 -22.59 2.52 -21.91
CA GLU A 44 -23.41 1.61 -22.72
C GLU A 44 -24.33 2.39 -23.67
N ALA A 45 -25.19 3.26 -23.13
CA ALA A 45 -26.05 4.15 -23.94
C ALA A 45 -25.26 5.05 -24.93
N MET A 46 -24.03 5.47 -24.61
CA MET A 46 -23.17 6.20 -25.56
C MET A 46 -22.58 5.30 -26.64
N CYS A 47 -22.32 4.02 -26.34
CA CYS A 47 -21.90 3.01 -27.31
C CYS A 47 -23.04 2.68 -28.28
N ASP A 48 -24.26 2.49 -27.77
CA ASP A 48 -25.44 2.18 -28.57
C ASP A 48 -25.79 3.34 -29.50
N ARG A 49 -25.73 4.58 -29.00
CA ARG A 49 -25.85 5.78 -29.85
C ARG A 49 -24.78 5.79 -30.96
N ALA A 50 -23.54 5.45 -30.66
CA ALA A 50 -22.48 5.37 -31.67
C ALA A 50 -22.73 4.25 -32.70
N LYS A 51 -23.32 3.12 -32.30
CA LYS A 51 -23.73 2.03 -33.20
C LYS A 51 -24.87 2.48 -34.12
N VAL A 52 -25.85 3.22 -33.60
CA VAL A 52 -26.95 3.79 -34.40
C VAL A 52 -26.45 4.83 -35.42
N GLU A 53 -25.56 5.75 -35.04
CA GLU A 53 -25.01 6.72 -36.00
C GLU A 53 -24.11 6.04 -37.05
N LEU A 54 -23.31 5.03 -36.68
CA LEU A 54 -22.55 4.23 -37.65
C LEU A 54 -23.45 3.48 -38.63
N ALA A 55 -24.59 2.95 -38.17
CA ALA A 55 -25.58 2.31 -39.03
C ALA A 55 -26.24 3.30 -39.99
N LYS A 56 -26.42 4.57 -39.60
CA LYS A 56 -26.89 5.63 -40.51
C LYS A 56 -25.85 6.02 -41.56
N GLU A 57 -24.56 6.09 -41.21
CA GLU A 57 -23.49 6.32 -42.18
C GLU A 57 -23.40 5.20 -43.23
N GLN A 58 -23.64 3.96 -42.82
CA GLN A 58 -23.62 2.79 -43.71
C GLN A 58 -24.96 2.56 -44.43
N GLY A 59 -26.06 3.12 -43.91
CA GLY A 59 -27.44 2.87 -44.32
C GLY A 59 -28.16 4.13 -44.82
N GLY A 60 -27.55 4.82 -45.78
CA GLY A 60 -28.12 6.00 -46.42
C GLY A 60 -29.32 5.72 -47.34
N ALA A 61 -30.40 5.12 -46.84
CA ALA A 61 -31.71 5.10 -47.49
C ALA A 61 -32.88 4.84 -46.52
N SER A 62 -33.96 5.62 -46.70
CA SER A 62 -35.31 5.45 -46.15
C SER A 62 -35.57 5.78 -44.67
N THR A 63 -36.55 6.68 -44.50
CA THR A 63 -37.18 7.11 -43.25
C THR A 63 -38.44 6.31 -42.96
N SER A 64 -38.71 6.02 -41.68
CA SER A 64 -39.94 6.43 -40.94
C SER A 64 -40.44 5.42 -39.90
N SER A 65 -41.14 5.99 -38.93
CA SER A 65 -41.81 5.42 -37.76
C SER A 65 -42.58 4.09 -37.92
N SER A 66 -42.53 3.26 -36.88
CA SER A 66 -43.67 3.05 -35.97
C SER A 66 -43.27 2.18 -34.78
N GLY A 67 -43.91 2.35 -33.63
CA GLY A 67 -43.88 1.37 -32.55
C GLY A 67 -45.23 0.67 -32.44
N HIS A 68 -45.26 -0.54 -31.90
CA HIS A 68 -46.42 -1.12 -31.20
C HIS A 68 -45.95 -2.24 -30.25
N ALA A 69 -46.82 -2.63 -29.32
CA ALA A 69 -46.47 -3.47 -28.16
C ALA A 69 -46.95 -4.92 -28.29
N SER A 70 -46.38 -5.78 -27.43
CA SER A 70 -46.94 -7.06 -26.93
C SER A 70 -47.09 -8.24 -27.91
N SER A 71 -46.49 -9.39 -27.58
CA SER A 71 -47.18 -10.43 -26.78
C SER A 71 -46.50 -11.83 -26.82
N THR A 72 -46.62 -12.55 -25.71
CA THR A 72 -46.67 -14.03 -25.49
C THR A 72 -45.64 -15.06 -26.04
N HIS A 73 -45.34 -16.03 -25.17
CA HIS A 73 -44.67 -17.35 -25.35
C HIS A 73 -45.51 -18.36 -26.19
N PRO A 74 -45.09 -19.63 -26.52
CA PRO A 74 -43.98 -20.43 -25.94
C PRO A 74 -43.11 -21.33 -26.87
N ALA A 75 -42.12 -21.98 -26.24
CA ALA A 75 -41.44 -23.27 -26.51
C ALA A 75 -41.44 -23.93 -27.92
N ASP A 76 -40.26 -24.28 -28.45
CA ASP A 76 -39.63 -25.62 -28.30
C ASP A 76 -38.32 -25.74 -29.13
N GLY A 77 -37.44 -26.69 -28.82
CA GLY A 77 -36.24 -26.96 -29.67
C GLY A 77 -35.02 -27.53 -28.94
N ALA A 78 -34.96 -28.86 -28.78
CA ALA A 78 -33.84 -29.55 -28.15
C ALA A 78 -32.55 -29.51 -29.03
N GLY A 79 -31.40 -29.24 -28.40
CA GLY A 79 -30.08 -29.16 -29.05
C GLY A 79 -28.98 -29.85 -28.24
N VAL A 80 -28.78 -31.13 -28.51
CA VAL A 80 -27.86 -32.09 -27.86
C VAL A 80 -26.50 -31.50 -27.43
N ARG A 81 -26.18 -31.57 -26.13
CA ARG A 81 -24.80 -31.40 -25.63
C ARG A 81 -24.01 -32.68 -25.84
N ARG A 82 -22.98 -32.65 -26.70
CA ARG A 82 -22.03 -33.76 -26.82
C ARG A 82 -21.13 -33.81 -25.58
N ARG A 83 -21.13 -34.96 -24.91
CA ARG A 83 -20.21 -35.33 -23.82
C ARG A 83 -19.23 -36.35 -24.38
N GLU A 84 -17.94 -36.12 -24.22
CA GLU A 84 -16.91 -37.13 -24.45
C GLU A 84 -16.21 -37.44 -23.12
N THR A 85 -15.98 -38.73 -22.86
CA THR A 85 -15.43 -39.26 -21.60
C THR A 85 -14.58 -40.50 -21.84
N ALA A 86 -13.29 -40.42 -21.51
CA ALA A 86 -12.36 -41.48 -21.13
C ALA A 86 -11.17 -40.78 -20.44
N SER A 87 -10.69 -41.10 -19.23
CA SER A 87 -10.06 -42.37 -18.78
C SER A 87 -8.76 -42.65 -19.57
N SER A 88 -7.57 -42.96 -19.02
CA SER A 88 -7.01 -43.10 -17.65
C SER A 88 -5.46 -43.23 -17.77
N SER A 89 -4.59 -43.10 -16.76
CA SER A 89 -4.64 -42.56 -15.38
C SER A 89 -3.22 -42.47 -14.77
N ALA A 90 -2.86 -41.37 -14.09
CA ALA A 90 -1.66 -41.25 -13.25
C ALA A 90 -1.85 -40.13 -12.20
N SER A 91 -1.20 -40.24 -11.04
CA SER A 91 -1.34 -39.30 -9.92
C SER A 91 -0.41 -38.09 -10.06
N GLU A 92 -0.97 -36.94 -10.42
CA GLU A 92 -0.33 -35.63 -10.29
C GLU A 92 -1.28 -34.67 -9.56
N ASP A 93 -0.72 -33.68 -8.86
CA ASP A 93 -1.47 -32.61 -8.18
C ASP A 93 -2.48 -31.94 -9.11
N PRO A 94 -3.58 -31.33 -8.60
CA PRO A 94 -4.63 -30.77 -9.45
C PRO A 94 -4.13 -29.57 -10.27
N VAL A 95 -3.58 -29.86 -11.46
CA VAL A 95 -3.04 -28.89 -12.41
C VAL A 95 -4.18 -27.99 -12.87
N ARG A 96 -4.27 -26.78 -12.29
CA ARG A 96 -5.13 -25.74 -12.83
C ARG A 96 -4.67 -25.49 -14.27
N PRO A 97 -5.58 -25.47 -15.27
CA PRO A 97 -5.19 -25.31 -16.66
C PRO A 97 -4.47 -23.98 -16.86
N TYR A 98 -3.18 -24.04 -17.21
CA TYR A 98 -2.35 -22.89 -17.52
C TYR A 98 -2.37 -22.59 -19.02
N THR A 99 -2.10 -21.34 -19.40
CA THR A 99 -2.03 -20.94 -20.82
C THR A 99 -0.61 -21.08 -21.37
N SER A 100 -0.48 -21.25 -22.69
CA SER A 100 0.83 -21.26 -23.38
C SER A 100 1.64 -19.98 -23.07
N ASP A 101 0.96 -18.83 -23.01
CA ASP A 101 1.56 -17.55 -22.63
C ASP A 101 2.18 -17.56 -21.22
N GLN A 102 1.55 -18.24 -20.26
CA GLN A 102 2.07 -18.33 -18.89
C GLN A 102 3.38 -19.12 -18.85
N VAL A 103 3.45 -20.25 -19.54
CA VAL A 103 4.68 -21.06 -19.66
C VAL A 103 5.79 -20.26 -20.35
N HIS A 104 5.48 -19.57 -21.45
CA HIS A 104 6.44 -18.74 -22.16
C HIS A 104 7.03 -17.62 -21.28
N ILE A 105 6.19 -16.95 -20.47
CA ILE A 105 6.66 -15.90 -19.54
C ILE A 105 7.57 -16.49 -18.45
N VAL A 106 7.20 -17.63 -17.87
CA VAL A 106 8.01 -18.32 -16.85
C VAL A 106 9.37 -18.74 -17.41
N ASN A 107 9.37 -19.40 -18.57
CA ASN A 107 10.61 -19.84 -19.23
C ASN A 107 11.51 -18.66 -19.62
N LYS A 108 10.92 -17.56 -20.11
CA LYS A 108 11.68 -16.34 -20.42
C LYS A 108 12.41 -15.80 -19.19
N ILE A 109 11.72 -15.71 -18.05
CA ILE A 109 12.29 -15.14 -16.82
C ILE A 109 13.36 -16.06 -16.22
N ARG A 110 13.16 -17.39 -16.28
CA ARG A 110 14.16 -18.37 -15.84
C ARG A 110 15.41 -18.41 -16.73
N ALA A 111 15.33 -17.90 -17.96
CA ALA A 111 16.46 -17.79 -18.90
C ALA A 111 17.24 -16.47 -18.77
N CYS A 112 16.66 -15.44 -18.13
CA CYS A 112 17.31 -14.15 -17.90
C CYS A 112 18.44 -14.27 -16.86
N LYS A 113 19.57 -13.59 -17.09
CA LYS A 113 20.77 -13.67 -16.23
C LYS A 113 21.01 -12.42 -15.40
N THR A 114 20.37 -11.30 -15.75
CA THR A 114 20.51 -10.04 -15.01
C THR A 114 19.16 -9.56 -14.46
N HIS A 115 19.18 -8.82 -13.35
CA HIS A 115 17.94 -8.30 -12.73
C HIS A 115 17.17 -7.36 -13.67
N TYR A 116 17.90 -6.63 -14.53
CA TYR A 116 17.33 -5.79 -15.57
C TYR A 116 16.58 -6.61 -16.64
N GLU A 117 17.15 -7.72 -17.11
CA GLU A 117 16.47 -8.66 -18.03
C GLU A 117 15.25 -9.33 -17.38
N VAL A 118 15.36 -9.73 -16.11
CA VAL A 118 14.27 -10.36 -15.34
C VAL A 118 13.06 -9.43 -15.24
N LEU A 119 13.28 -8.13 -14.98
CA LEU A 119 12.21 -7.13 -15.02
C LEU A 119 11.82 -6.68 -16.44
N GLY A 120 12.67 -6.94 -17.43
CA GLY A 120 12.47 -6.53 -18.83
C GLY A 120 12.64 -5.03 -19.04
N VAL A 121 13.61 -4.41 -18.35
CA VAL A 121 13.93 -2.98 -18.41
C VAL A 121 15.39 -2.76 -18.83
N THR A 122 15.73 -1.55 -19.29
CA THR A 122 17.12 -1.16 -19.59
C THR A 122 17.89 -0.81 -18.31
N LYS A 123 19.22 -0.74 -18.39
CA LYS A 123 20.06 -0.33 -17.25
C LYS A 123 19.81 1.12 -16.82
N ASP A 124 19.46 1.98 -17.78
CA ASP A 124 19.16 3.40 -17.58
C ASP A 124 17.71 3.66 -17.12
N ALA A 125 16.94 2.61 -16.82
CA ALA A 125 15.53 2.73 -16.44
C ALA A 125 15.35 3.52 -15.13
N ASP A 126 14.36 4.41 -15.12
CA ASP A 126 13.97 5.17 -13.92
C ASP A 126 13.25 4.27 -12.90
N ASP A 127 13.29 4.65 -11.62
CA ASP A 127 12.66 3.91 -10.52
C ASP A 127 11.16 3.68 -10.76
N ASN A 128 10.49 4.62 -11.44
CA ASN A 128 9.08 4.48 -11.81
C ASN A 128 8.86 3.39 -12.86
N GLU A 129 9.80 3.19 -13.77
CA GLU A 129 9.75 2.12 -14.79
C GLU A 129 10.02 0.75 -14.16
N ILE A 130 11.00 0.66 -13.26
CA ILE A 130 11.31 -0.54 -12.46
C ILE A 130 10.08 -0.97 -11.64
N LYS A 131 9.45 -0.05 -10.90
CA LYS A 131 8.22 -0.29 -10.13
C LYS A 131 7.05 -0.73 -11.02
N LYS A 132 6.90 -0.14 -12.20
CA LYS A 132 5.84 -0.47 -13.18
C LYS A 132 6.06 -1.84 -13.83
N ALA A 133 7.31 -2.19 -14.14
CA ALA A 133 7.72 -3.48 -14.69
C ALA A 133 7.49 -4.60 -13.68
N TYR A 134 8.00 -4.44 -12.45
CA TYR A 134 7.77 -5.37 -11.34
C TYR A 134 6.27 -5.63 -11.14
N ARG A 135 5.45 -4.59 -10.98
CA ARG A 135 4.01 -4.73 -10.79
C ARG A 135 3.32 -5.48 -11.94
N LYS A 136 3.77 -5.31 -13.19
CA LYS A 136 3.23 -6.01 -14.36
C LYS A 136 3.60 -7.50 -14.38
N LEU A 137 4.79 -7.85 -13.92
CA LEU A 137 5.27 -9.25 -13.86
C LEU A 137 4.72 -9.99 -12.63
N ALA A 138 4.75 -9.36 -11.46
CA ALA A 138 4.17 -9.89 -10.22
C ALA A 138 2.69 -10.29 -10.44
N LEU A 139 1.87 -9.42 -11.05
CA LEU A 139 0.46 -9.73 -11.35
C LEU A 139 0.25 -10.87 -12.37
N LYS A 140 1.28 -11.25 -13.16
CA LYS A 140 1.25 -12.34 -14.15
C LYS A 140 1.82 -13.65 -13.62
N LEU A 141 2.63 -13.61 -12.57
CA LEU A 141 3.32 -14.75 -11.97
C LEU A 141 2.77 -15.13 -10.60
N HIS A 142 1.94 -14.27 -9.99
CA HIS A 142 1.33 -14.49 -8.68
C HIS A 142 0.67 -15.89 -8.61
N PRO A 143 0.92 -16.68 -7.56
CA PRO A 143 0.57 -18.11 -7.50
C PRO A 143 -0.93 -18.40 -7.63
N ASP A 144 -1.79 -17.45 -7.21
CA ASP A 144 -3.24 -17.57 -7.40
C ASP A 144 -3.70 -17.51 -8.87
N LYS A 145 -2.92 -16.86 -9.75
CA LYS A 145 -3.28 -16.60 -11.16
C LYS A 145 -2.48 -17.41 -12.17
N ASN A 146 -1.30 -17.89 -11.79
CA ASN A 146 -0.42 -18.65 -12.67
C ASN A 146 0.03 -19.92 -11.94
N SER A 147 -0.39 -21.06 -12.48
CA SER A 147 -0.05 -22.40 -11.97
C SER A 147 0.81 -23.19 -12.95
N ALA A 148 1.51 -22.51 -13.86
CA ALA A 148 2.49 -23.13 -14.74
C ALA A 148 3.71 -23.64 -13.95
N PRO A 149 4.36 -24.74 -14.38
CA PRO A 149 5.53 -25.29 -13.69
C PRO A 149 6.68 -24.27 -13.64
N GLY A 150 7.23 -24.04 -12.45
CA GLY A 150 8.28 -23.04 -12.21
C GLY A 150 7.81 -21.59 -12.12
N ALA A 151 6.49 -21.31 -12.08
CA ALA A 151 5.97 -19.96 -11.89
C ALA A 151 6.40 -19.33 -10.56
N GLU A 152 6.50 -20.13 -9.50
CA GLU A 152 6.99 -19.70 -8.19
C GLU A 152 8.46 -19.26 -8.23
N ASP A 153 9.34 -20.00 -8.92
CA ASP A 153 10.75 -19.64 -9.08
C ASP A 153 10.91 -18.35 -9.90
N ALA A 154 10.13 -18.20 -10.98
CA ALA A 154 10.09 -16.98 -11.76
C ALA A 154 9.56 -15.77 -10.94
N PHE A 155 8.59 -16.00 -10.05
CA PHE A 155 8.09 -14.97 -9.13
C PHE A 155 9.14 -14.57 -8.09
N LYS A 156 9.86 -15.54 -7.51
CA LYS A 156 11.01 -15.30 -6.61
C LYS A 156 12.12 -14.50 -7.29
N ALA A 157 12.47 -14.86 -8.54
CA ALA A 157 13.46 -14.12 -9.33
C ALA A 157 13.04 -12.66 -9.57
N VAL A 158 11.77 -12.43 -9.93
CA VAL A 158 11.20 -11.07 -10.11
C VAL A 158 11.16 -10.29 -8.80
N GLY A 159 10.88 -10.94 -7.67
CA GLY A 159 11.00 -10.36 -6.33
C GLY A 159 12.42 -9.90 -6.01
N LYS A 160 13.40 -10.80 -6.13
CA LYS A 160 14.83 -10.51 -5.89
C LYS A 160 15.34 -9.36 -6.77
N ALA A 161 15.02 -9.38 -8.05
CA ALA A 161 15.39 -8.33 -8.99
C ALA A 161 14.83 -6.96 -8.58
N PHE A 162 13.59 -6.90 -8.10
CA PHE A 162 13.00 -5.66 -7.60
C PHE A 162 13.62 -5.19 -6.28
N THR A 163 13.90 -6.08 -5.32
CA THR A 163 14.56 -5.73 -4.05
C THR A 163 15.94 -5.09 -4.26
N ILE A 164 16.67 -5.53 -5.29
CA ILE A 164 18.00 -4.98 -5.65
C ILE A 164 17.87 -3.69 -6.46
N LEU A 165 16.98 -3.64 -7.47
CA LEU A 165 16.90 -2.51 -8.40
C LEU A 165 16.04 -1.32 -7.92
N SER A 166 15.19 -1.52 -6.91
CA SER A 166 14.31 -0.47 -6.35
C SER A 166 14.95 0.39 -5.27
N ASP A 167 16.12 -0.02 -4.78
CA ASP A 167 16.92 0.61 -3.73
C ASP A 167 18.21 1.14 -4.38
N THR A 168 18.46 2.45 -4.25
CA THR A 168 19.54 3.14 -4.95
C THR A 168 20.93 2.67 -4.53
N GLU A 169 21.10 2.26 -3.27
CA GLU A 169 22.37 1.76 -2.74
C GLU A 169 22.62 0.32 -3.23
N LYS A 170 21.59 -0.54 -3.17
CA LYS A 170 21.69 -1.93 -3.66
C LYS A 170 21.86 -1.99 -5.17
N ARG A 171 21.17 -1.14 -5.93
CA ARG A 171 21.36 -0.98 -7.38
C ARG A 171 22.78 -0.55 -7.70
N ALA A 172 23.29 0.49 -7.01
CA ALA A 172 24.66 0.96 -7.20
C ALA A 172 25.73 -0.08 -6.82
N HIS A 173 25.46 -0.97 -5.86
CA HIS A 173 26.33 -2.12 -5.55
C HIS A 173 26.27 -3.18 -6.66
N TYR A 174 25.07 -3.57 -7.08
CA TYR A 174 24.85 -4.53 -8.16
C TYR A 174 25.47 -4.08 -9.49
N ASP A 175 25.38 -2.80 -9.84
CA ASP A 175 25.97 -2.27 -11.07
C ASP A 175 27.51 -2.27 -11.05
N ARG A 176 28.14 -2.24 -9.86
CA ARG A 176 29.61 -2.27 -9.68
C ARG A 176 30.17 -3.70 -9.60
N PHE A 177 29.47 -4.61 -8.92
CA PHE A 177 30.00 -5.94 -8.57
C PHE A 177 29.20 -7.11 -9.19
N GLY A 178 28.04 -6.84 -9.78
CA GLY A 178 27.09 -7.86 -10.27
C GLY A 178 26.42 -8.64 -9.13
N ASP A 179 25.95 -9.85 -9.42
CA ASP A 179 25.48 -10.82 -8.41
C ASP A 179 26.63 -11.50 -7.64
N ARG A 180 27.87 -11.00 -7.72
CA ARG A 180 28.99 -11.55 -6.93
C ARG A 180 28.91 -11.06 -5.50
N ASP A 181 28.57 -11.99 -4.61
CA ASP A 181 28.59 -11.82 -3.16
C ASP A 181 30.00 -11.40 -2.68
N PRO A 182 30.16 -10.25 -1.98
CA PRO A 182 31.44 -9.82 -1.43
C PRO A 182 32.03 -10.79 -0.38
N ASN A 183 31.28 -11.77 0.11
CA ASN A 183 31.73 -12.74 1.12
C ASN A 183 32.52 -13.96 0.61
N THR A 184 32.99 -13.98 -0.64
CA THR A 184 33.82 -15.09 -1.17
C THR A 184 35.31 -14.99 -0.74
N THR A 185 35.57 -14.49 0.47
CA THR A 185 36.89 -14.60 1.13
C THR A 185 36.81 -15.61 2.29
N PRO A 186 37.77 -16.55 2.44
CA PRO A 186 37.64 -17.67 3.41
C PRO A 186 37.63 -17.31 4.91
N GLN A 187 37.65 -16.02 5.27
CA GLN A 187 38.02 -15.55 6.62
C GLN A 187 36.98 -14.60 7.25
N ALA A 188 35.73 -14.62 6.79
CA ALA A 188 34.63 -13.75 7.29
C ALA A 188 33.35 -14.52 7.71
N ARG A 189 33.47 -15.73 8.29
CA ARG A 189 32.33 -16.52 8.83
C ARG A 189 31.77 -15.96 10.16
N GLY A 190 31.42 -14.68 10.18
CA GLY A 190 30.90 -13.97 11.37
C GLY A 190 29.72 -13.02 11.12
N ARG A 191 29.45 -12.65 9.87
CA ARG A 191 28.28 -11.83 9.48
C ARG A 191 27.64 -12.42 8.23
N ARG A 192 26.89 -13.52 8.42
CA ARG A 192 25.79 -13.84 7.51
C ARG A 192 24.82 -12.67 7.65
N TYR A 193 24.76 -11.79 6.63
CA TYR A 193 23.63 -10.88 6.54
C TYR A 193 22.38 -11.75 6.56
N GLN A 194 21.52 -11.51 7.54
CA GLN A 194 20.24 -12.14 7.60
C GLN A 194 19.50 -11.62 6.36
N GLU A 195 19.30 -12.51 5.39
CA GLU A 195 18.52 -12.25 4.20
C GLU A 195 17.08 -12.17 4.70
N ASP A 196 16.68 -10.97 5.17
CA ASP A 196 15.42 -10.77 5.89
C ASP A 196 14.28 -11.39 5.08
N ASP A 197 13.55 -12.32 5.72
CA ASP A 197 12.55 -13.23 5.14
C ASP A 197 11.27 -12.54 4.64
N ILE A 198 11.39 -11.31 4.10
CA ILE A 198 10.30 -10.58 3.44
C ILE A 198 10.02 -11.29 2.10
N SER A 199 9.10 -12.24 2.15
CA SER A 199 8.65 -12.98 0.97
C SER A 199 8.28 -12.02 -0.18
N PRO A 200 8.45 -12.40 -1.46
CA PRO A 200 8.04 -11.56 -2.59
C PRO A 200 6.56 -11.15 -2.53
N ASP A 201 5.71 -12.00 -1.94
CA ASP A 201 4.31 -11.70 -1.61
C ASP A 201 4.18 -10.59 -0.56
N GLU A 202 4.99 -10.61 0.50
CA GLU A 202 5.03 -9.55 1.51
C GLU A 202 5.58 -8.23 0.95
N ILE A 203 6.64 -8.25 0.14
CA ILE A 203 7.13 -7.07 -0.59
C ILE A 203 6.01 -6.50 -1.49
N PHE A 204 5.31 -7.37 -2.22
CA PHE A 204 4.18 -6.94 -3.05
C PHE A 204 3.05 -6.33 -2.20
N ASN A 205 2.70 -6.94 -1.07
CA ASN A 205 1.67 -6.44 -0.16
C ASN A 205 2.09 -5.14 0.57
N MET A 206 3.37 -4.97 0.88
CA MET A 206 3.93 -3.78 1.54
C MET A 206 3.94 -2.57 0.59
N PHE A 207 4.38 -2.75 -0.66
CA PHE A 207 4.47 -1.67 -1.65
C PHE A 207 3.18 -1.41 -2.43
N PHE A 208 2.30 -2.42 -2.57
CA PHE A 208 1.10 -2.35 -3.43
C PHE A 208 -0.22 -2.73 -2.71
N GLY A 209 -0.22 -2.78 -1.37
CA GLY A 209 -1.29 -3.25 -0.47
C GLY A 209 -2.65 -2.52 -0.50
N GLY A 210 -2.98 -1.82 -1.59
CA GLY A 210 -4.25 -1.14 -1.83
C GLY A 210 -5.42 -2.07 -2.20
N GLY A 211 -5.68 -3.11 -1.39
CA GLY A 211 -7.00 -3.77 -1.37
C GLY A 211 -7.08 -5.28 -1.67
N PHE A 212 -6.05 -6.06 -1.36
CA PHE A 212 -6.17 -7.52 -1.27
C PHE A 212 -5.78 -8.01 0.13
N ARG A 213 -6.76 -8.51 0.89
CA ARG A 213 -6.49 -9.39 2.05
C ARG A 213 -6.77 -10.82 1.60
N PRO A 214 -5.78 -11.73 1.58
CA PRO A 214 -6.09 -13.15 1.47
C PRO A 214 -6.90 -13.56 2.71
N ARG A 215 -7.96 -14.33 2.48
CA ARG A 215 -8.81 -14.90 3.53
C ARG A 215 -7.95 -15.90 4.30
N ARG A 216 -7.75 -15.69 5.61
CA ARG A 216 -6.99 -16.62 6.47
C ARG A 216 -7.63 -18.01 6.40
N GLN A 217 -7.00 -18.92 5.65
CA GLN A 217 -7.41 -20.31 5.58
C GLN A 217 -6.21 -21.18 5.19
N TYR A 218 -5.27 -21.36 6.12
CA TYR A 218 -4.44 -22.57 6.24
C TYR A 218 -3.92 -22.66 7.69
N ARG A 219 -4.74 -23.29 8.55
CA ARG A 219 -4.32 -23.81 9.85
C ARG A 219 -4.54 -25.32 9.84
N GLN A 220 -3.69 -26.02 9.11
CA GLN A 220 -3.47 -27.46 9.24
C GLN A 220 -2.20 -27.84 8.45
N GLN A 221 -1.63 -28.99 8.82
CA GLN A 221 -0.54 -29.67 8.10
C GLN A 221 0.88 -29.10 8.23
N GLN A 222 1.37 -28.98 9.47
CA GLN A 222 2.81 -29.11 9.74
C GLN A 222 3.04 -29.83 11.08
N GLN A 223 2.87 -31.16 11.08
CA GLN A 223 3.00 -31.99 12.31
C GLN A 223 3.73 -33.33 12.11
N HIS A 224 4.43 -33.54 10.98
CA HIS A 224 5.08 -34.84 10.66
C HIS A 224 6.56 -34.80 10.24
N HIS A 225 7.27 -33.66 10.32
CA HIS A 225 8.71 -33.59 10.04
C HIS A 225 9.53 -33.02 11.22
N HIS A 226 9.38 -33.62 12.41
CA HIS A 226 10.12 -33.21 13.62
C HIS A 226 10.73 -34.37 14.43
N GLN A 227 11.14 -35.46 13.75
CA GLN A 227 11.68 -36.65 14.41
C GLN A 227 13.05 -37.13 13.88
N GLN A 228 13.87 -36.27 13.26
CA GLN A 228 15.19 -36.69 12.75
C GLN A 228 16.35 -35.67 12.90
N GLN A 229 16.27 -34.72 13.84
CA GLN A 229 17.34 -33.72 14.07
C GLN A 229 17.66 -33.45 15.56
N ARG A 230 17.49 -34.45 16.44
CA ARG A 230 17.75 -34.32 17.90
C ARG A 230 19.16 -34.73 18.38
N GLN A 231 20.13 -35.02 17.50
CA GLN A 231 21.45 -35.55 17.90
C GLN A 231 22.66 -34.62 17.62
N HIS A 232 22.45 -33.36 17.25
CA HIS A 232 23.54 -32.37 17.06
C HIS A 232 23.46 -31.12 17.95
N ALA A 233 22.52 -31.06 18.91
CA ALA A 233 22.24 -29.82 19.65
C ALA A 233 23.20 -29.51 20.82
N GLU A 234 23.81 -30.51 21.46
CA GLU A 234 24.49 -30.30 22.76
C GLU A 234 25.94 -29.76 22.70
N GLN A 235 26.55 -29.68 21.51
CA GLN A 235 27.95 -29.22 21.38
C GLN A 235 28.09 -27.77 20.86
N GLN A 236 27.00 -27.15 20.38
CA GLN A 236 27.03 -25.84 19.72
C GLN A 236 26.59 -24.66 20.63
N ASP A 237 25.79 -24.92 21.67
CA ASP A 237 25.26 -23.88 22.58
C ASP A 237 26.35 -23.15 23.37
N ARG A 238 27.40 -23.87 23.82
CA ARG A 238 28.53 -23.26 24.54
C ARG A 238 29.36 -22.31 23.67
N SER A 239 29.48 -22.59 22.37
CA SER A 239 30.17 -21.71 21.42
C SER A 239 29.35 -20.47 21.05
N MET A 240 28.03 -20.60 20.87
CA MET A 240 27.14 -19.48 20.51
C MET A 240 27.10 -18.42 21.63
N LEU A 241 26.95 -18.84 22.89
CA LEU A 241 26.86 -17.91 24.03
C LEU A 241 28.14 -17.10 24.26
N MET A 242 29.32 -17.72 24.16
CA MET A 242 30.61 -17.02 24.29
C MET A 242 30.86 -16.03 23.13
N GLN A 243 30.39 -16.33 21.92
CA GLN A 243 30.54 -15.47 20.75
C GLN A 243 29.59 -14.26 20.76
N LEU A 244 28.42 -14.38 21.38
CA LEU A 244 27.48 -13.28 21.60
C LEU A 244 27.90 -12.33 22.72
N LEU A 245 28.65 -12.81 23.71
CA LEU A 245 29.05 -12.04 24.90
C LEU A 245 29.74 -10.69 24.58
N PRO A 246 30.73 -10.57 23.68
CA PRO A 246 31.31 -9.27 23.33
C PRO A 246 30.34 -8.35 22.58
N LEU A 247 29.46 -8.88 21.72
CA LEU A 247 28.43 -8.09 21.03
C LEU A 247 27.37 -7.57 22.01
N LEU A 248 26.99 -8.40 22.98
CA LEU A 248 26.05 -8.05 24.04
C LEU A 248 26.67 -7.04 25.00
N MET A 249 27.96 -7.14 25.33
CA MET A 249 28.69 -6.12 26.10
C MET A 249 28.78 -4.78 25.35
N ILE A 250 29.04 -4.78 24.04
CA ILE A 250 29.03 -3.55 23.22
C ILE A 250 27.61 -2.96 23.15
N PHE A 251 26.58 -3.78 22.97
CA PHE A 251 25.18 -3.32 22.97
C PHE A 251 24.76 -2.74 24.33
N LEU A 252 25.14 -3.39 25.44
CA LEU A 252 24.91 -2.87 26.79
C LEU A 252 25.69 -1.57 27.04
N LEU A 253 26.98 -1.50 26.69
CA LEU A 253 27.73 -0.24 26.78
C LEU A 253 27.06 0.87 25.96
N SER A 254 26.63 0.56 24.73
CA SER A 254 25.92 1.52 23.86
C SER A 254 24.58 1.96 24.44
N MET A 255 23.86 1.10 25.16
CA MET A 255 22.60 1.43 25.85
C MET A 255 22.85 2.25 27.12
N LEU A 256 23.88 1.92 27.91
CA LEU A 256 24.28 2.72 29.08
C LEU A 256 24.93 4.06 28.70
N SER A 257 25.42 4.19 27.46
CA SER A 257 26.00 5.44 26.91
C SER A 257 24.95 6.35 26.26
N ILE A 258 23.68 5.94 26.22
CA ILE A 258 22.59 6.86 25.88
C ILE A 258 22.50 7.87 27.03
N PRO A 259 22.73 9.18 26.80
CA PRO A 259 22.55 10.17 27.85
C PRO A 259 21.10 10.08 28.34
N THR A 260 20.91 9.89 29.64
CA THR A 260 19.59 9.84 30.27
C THR A 260 18.79 11.04 29.79
N ALA A 261 17.66 10.77 29.12
CA ALA A 261 16.88 11.80 28.46
C ALA A 261 16.60 12.95 29.44
N PRO A 262 16.73 14.23 29.02
CA PRO A 262 16.60 15.37 29.92
C PRO A 262 15.25 15.30 30.64
N GLU A 263 15.33 15.23 31.96
CA GLU A 263 14.17 15.06 32.85
C GLU A 263 13.19 16.20 32.60
N VAL A 264 12.00 15.88 32.05
CA VAL A 264 11.00 16.88 31.71
C VAL A 264 10.39 17.37 33.02
N PRO A 265 10.49 18.67 33.37
CA PRO A 265 10.13 19.14 34.72
C PRO A 265 8.62 19.35 34.91
N PHE A 266 7.79 18.89 33.97
CA PHE A 266 6.35 19.05 33.96
C PHE A 266 5.62 17.92 33.22
N SER A 267 4.31 17.83 33.44
CA SER A 267 3.36 17.04 32.67
C SER A 267 2.16 17.90 32.26
N MET A 268 1.50 17.59 31.14
CA MET A 268 0.25 18.26 30.73
C MET A 268 -1.00 17.70 31.43
N ASN A 269 -0.88 16.55 32.08
CA ASN A 269 -1.95 15.87 32.80
C ASN A 269 -1.48 15.57 34.24
N PRO A 270 -2.38 15.55 35.25
CA PRO A 270 -2.00 15.22 36.61
C PRO A 270 -1.51 13.77 36.71
N THR A 271 -0.45 13.55 37.48
CA THR A 271 0.13 12.23 37.78
C THR A 271 0.56 12.17 39.24
N ALA A 272 1.00 11.00 39.73
CA ALA A 272 1.49 10.88 41.11
C ALA A 272 2.72 11.76 41.39
N GLN A 273 3.63 11.88 40.41
CA GLN A 273 4.84 12.71 40.49
C GLN A 273 4.52 14.20 40.23
N TYR A 274 3.86 14.48 39.10
CA TYR A 274 3.45 15.84 38.71
C TYR A 274 2.01 16.09 39.16
N ASN A 275 1.85 16.53 40.42
CA ASN A 275 0.55 16.73 41.07
C ASN A 275 0.24 18.19 41.44
N VAL A 276 1.20 19.12 41.34
CA VAL A 276 0.99 20.55 41.60
C VAL A 276 0.57 21.25 40.31
N ALA A 277 -0.68 21.73 40.24
CA ALA A 277 -1.18 22.45 39.07
C ALA A 277 -0.62 23.88 38.98
N ARG A 278 -0.23 24.31 37.78
CA ARG A 278 0.24 25.65 37.43
C ARG A 278 -0.33 26.09 36.08
N THR A 279 -0.19 27.38 35.79
CA THR A 279 -0.52 27.99 34.50
C THR A 279 0.65 28.83 34.01
N THR A 280 0.83 28.93 32.69
CA THR A 280 1.87 29.78 32.10
C THR A 280 1.57 31.27 32.31
N GLN A 281 2.59 32.04 32.68
CA GLN A 281 2.46 33.45 33.07
C GLN A 281 3.48 34.38 32.37
N MET A 282 4.58 33.83 31.84
CA MET A 282 5.69 34.60 31.28
C MET A 282 5.29 35.40 30.04
N ALA A 283 5.88 36.59 29.86
CA ALA A 283 5.48 37.54 28.82
C ALA A 283 5.68 37.03 27.38
N ASN A 284 6.71 36.21 27.14
CA ASN A 284 7.07 35.67 25.83
C ASN A 284 6.50 34.25 25.58
N VAL A 285 5.44 33.89 26.30
CA VAL A 285 4.78 32.57 26.25
C VAL A 285 3.27 32.80 26.24
N ALA A 286 2.52 31.99 25.49
CA ALA A 286 1.06 32.00 25.57
C ALA A 286 0.59 31.73 27.01
N LYS A 287 -0.12 32.70 27.59
CA LYS A 287 -0.57 32.69 29.00
C LYS A 287 -1.75 31.75 29.22
N GLY A 288 -1.83 31.19 30.43
CA GLY A 288 -2.96 30.38 30.89
C GLY A 288 -2.96 28.93 30.42
N ILE A 289 -1.88 28.43 29.81
CA ILE A 289 -1.75 27.00 29.48
C ILE A 289 -1.57 26.23 30.79
N PRO A 290 -2.45 25.27 31.13
CA PRO A 290 -2.32 24.47 32.33
C PRO A 290 -1.24 23.40 32.18
N TYR A 291 -0.40 23.27 33.21
CA TYR A 291 0.61 22.21 33.35
C TYR A 291 0.72 21.78 34.82
N TYR A 292 1.33 20.62 35.05
CA TYR A 292 1.52 20.03 36.36
C TYR A 292 2.99 19.82 36.64
N VAL A 293 3.43 20.07 37.87
CA VAL A 293 4.83 19.97 38.28
C VAL A 293 4.99 19.16 39.57
N GLU A 294 6.23 18.80 39.89
CA GLU A 294 6.59 18.24 41.20
C GLU A 294 6.47 19.28 42.32
N ARG A 295 6.40 18.82 43.57
CA ARG A 295 6.36 19.71 44.75
C ARG A 295 7.60 20.58 44.93
N ASP A 296 8.77 20.08 44.55
CA ASP A 296 10.05 20.80 44.65
C ASP A 296 10.32 21.74 43.46
N PHE A 297 9.37 21.89 42.53
CA PHE A 297 9.56 22.64 41.28
C PHE A 297 10.01 24.09 41.49
N ASP A 298 9.40 24.83 42.43
CA ASP A 298 9.78 26.22 42.69
C ASP A 298 11.25 26.33 43.11
N ARG A 299 11.70 25.47 44.04
CA ARG A 299 13.10 25.43 44.50
C ARG A 299 14.10 25.06 43.38
N LYS A 300 13.66 24.34 42.35
CA LYS A 300 14.50 23.94 41.20
C LYS A 300 14.50 24.99 40.07
N TYR A 301 13.35 25.59 39.74
CA TYR A 301 13.14 26.32 38.48
C TYR A 301 12.62 27.75 38.60
N THR A 302 12.24 28.26 39.79
CA THR A 302 11.77 29.66 39.93
C THR A 302 12.78 30.62 40.58
N ASN A 303 13.93 30.12 41.04
CA ASN A 303 15.03 30.95 41.58
C ASN A 303 15.53 32.00 40.58
N HIS A 304 15.51 31.70 39.27
CA HIS A 304 15.91 32.61 38.22
C HIS A 304 14.90 32.62 37.07
N TRP A 305 14.54 33.82 36.61
CA TRP A 305 13.47 34.01 35.62
C TRP A 305 13.71 33.28 34.29
N ARG A 306 14.97 33.04 33.92
CA ARG A 306 15.32 32.31 32.68
C ARG A 306 15.00 30.83 32.76
N ASP A 307 15.04 30.23 33.94
CA ASP A 307 14.76 28.80 34.11
C ASP A 307 13.26 28.55 34.03
N LEU A 308 12.44 29.36 34.72
CA LEU A 308 10.99 29.36 34.55
C LEU A 308 10.59 29.67 33.10
N LEU A 309 11.23 30.65 32.44
CA LEU A 309 10.97 30.95 31.03
C LEU A 309 11.24 29.72 30.14
N ARG A 310 12.35 29.00 30.37
CA ARG A 310 12.68 27.79 29.59
C ARG A 310 11.63 26.70 29.79
N VAL A 311 11.17 26.47 31.03
CA VAL A 311 10.10 25.50 31.30
C VAL A 311 8.80 25.92 30.62
N GLU A 312 8.36 27.17 30.76
CA GLU A 312 7.09 27.62 30.15
C GLU A 312 7.15 27.63 28.62
N GLN A 313 8.32 27.89 28.02
CA GLN A 313 8.53 27.70 26.58
C GLN A 313 8.40 26.23 26.16
N MET A 314 8.92 25.28 26.95
CA MET A 314 8.72 23.84 26.68
C MET A 314 7.25 23.44 26.82
N VAL A 315 6.53 23.96 27.83
CA VAL A 315 5.08 23.76 28.03
C VAL A 315 4.30 24.26 26.80
N GLU A 316 4.58 25.47 26.32
CA GLU A 316 3.95 26.04 25.12
C GLU A 316 4.25 25.19 23.88
N GLN A 317 5.52 24.84 23.63
CA GLN A 317 5.88 24.01 22.48
C GLN A 317 5.16 22.66 22.48
N TYR A 318 5.15 21.97 23.63
CA TYR A 318 4.45 20.69 23.78
C TYR A 318 2.93 20.83 23.58
N HIS A 319 2.33 21.88 24.16
CA HIS A 319 0.91 22.18 24.01
C HIS A 319 0.55 22.48 22.54
N MET A 320 1.34 23.31 21.86
CA MET A 320 1.17 23.62 20.44
C MET A 320 1.32 22.38 19.55
N SER A 321 2.26 21.47 19.84
CA SER A 321 2.40 20.20 19.12
C SER A 321 1.14 19.35 19.30
N ARG A 322 0.71 19.13 20.55
CA ARG A 322 -0.49 18.34 20.86
C ARG A 322 -1.74 18.90 20.17
N LEU A 323 -1.90 20.22 20.09
CA LEU A 323 -2.99 20.86 19.36
C LEU A 323 -2.87 20.70 17.84
N ALA A 324 -1.65 20.76 17.29
CA ALA A 324 -1.42 20.51 15.87
C ALA A 324 -1.78 19.06 15.49
N ASP A 325 -1.33 18.08 16.27
CA ASP A 325 -1.64 16.66 16.06
C ASP A 325 -3.15 16.39 16.19
N SER A 326 -3.79 16.96 17.20
CA SER A 326 -5.25 16.89 17.38
C SER A 326 -6.00 17.54 16.21
N CYS A 327 -5.54 18.71 15.75
CA CYS A 327 -6.10 19.41 14.60
C CYS A 327 -5.99 18.60 13.29
N GLU A 328 -4.83 18.00 12.99
CA GLU A 328 -4.67 17.15 11.80
C GLU A 328 -5.49 15.86 11.89
N ASN A 329 -5.59 15.24 13.07
CA ASN A 329 -6.46 14.10 13.29
C ASN A 329 -7.95 14.43 13.05
N LEU A 330 -8.41 15.60 13.50
CA LEU A 330 -9.77 16.08 13.22
C LEU A 330 -9.96 16.40 11.73
N LYS A 331 -9.04 17.10 11.05
CA LYS A 331 -9.10 17.32 9.60
C LYS A 331 -9.16 15.99 8.83
N LEU A 332 -8.38 14.99 9.23
CA LEU A 332 -8.38 13.67 8.62
C LEU A 332 -9.69 12.91 8.89
N LYS A 333 -10.33 13.12 10.04
CA LYS A 333 -11.70 12.64 10.32
C LYS A 333 -12.70 13.32 9.38
N GLN A 334 -12.61 14.64 9.21
CA GLN A 334 -13.46 15.42 8.28
C GLN A 334 -13.34 14.91 6.84
N LYS A 335 -12.11 14.80 6.31
CA LYS A 335 -11.83 14.26 4.96
C LYS A 335 -12.39 12.85 4.78
N ARG A 336 -12.29 11.98 5.79
CA ARG A 336 -12.87 10.63 5.77
C ARG A 336 -14.40 10.64 5.75
N MET A 337 -15.05 11.58 6.44
CA MET A 337 -16.50 11.74 6.36
C MET A 337 -16.95 12.29 5.00
N ILE A 338 -16.26 13.28 4.44
CA ILE A 338 -16.53 13.80 3.09
C ILE A 338 -16.40 12.70 2.02
N TYR A 339 -15.36 11.87 2.09
CA TYR A 339 -15.19 10.72 1.17
C TYR A 339 -16.34 9.71 1.32
N ARG A 340 -16.70 9.33 2.55
CA ARG A 340 -17.82 8.41 2.82
C ARG A 340 -19.16 8.96 2.36
N ALA A 341 -19.40 10.26 2.56
CA ALA A 341 -20.60 10.93 2.07
C ALA A 341 -20.65 10.92 0.53
N ARG A 342 -19.57 11.32 -0.15
CA ARG A 342 -19.49 11.35 -1.62
C ARG A 342 -19.71 9.97 -2.26
N ASN A 343 -19.25 8.92 -1.60
CA ASN A 343 -19.37 7.54 -2.07
C ASN A 343 -20.59 6.79 -1.46
N SER A 344 -21.52 7.49 -0.80
CA SER A 344 -22.78 6.93 -0.29
C SER A 344 -23.82 6.87 -1.41
N ASN A 345 -24.47 5.71 -1.55
CA ASN A 345 -25.54 5.49 -2.54
C ASN A 345 -26.97 5.76 -1.99
N SER A 346 -27.13 6.08 -0.70
CA SER A 346 -28.46 6.44 -0.15
C SER A 346 -28.79 7.93 -0.30
N ASP A 347 -30.08 8.25 -0.27
CA ASP A 347 -30.61 9.61 -0.46
C ASP A 347 -30.08 10.62 0.57
N ASP A 348 -29.70 10.18 1.78
CA ASP A 348 -29.04 11.01 2.80
C ASP A 348 -27.61 11.46 2.44
N ARG A 349 -27.15 11.24 1.19
CA ARG A 349 -25.84 11.68 0.69
C ARG A 349 -25.56 13.15 0.99
N GLU A 350 -26.57 14.01 0.81
CA GLU A 350 -26.46 15.45 1.03
C GLU A 350 -26.41 15.80 2.52
N ALA A 351 -27.26 15.20 3.36
CA ALA A 351 -27.21 15.36 4.81
C ALA A 351 -25.85 14.89 5.40
N LYS A 352 -25.32 13.75 4.92
CA LYS A 352 -24.00 13.24 5.29
C LYS A 352 -22.87 14.17 4.83
N MET A 353 -22.99 14.80 3.67
CA MET A 353 -22.01 15.78 3.17
C MET A 353 -22.04 17.05 4.03
N ARG A 354 -23.24 17.58 4.32
CA ARG A 354 -23.42 18.76 5.15
C ARG A 354 -22.85 18.55 6.56
N ALA A 355 -23.19 17.45 7.22
CA ALA A 355 -22.65 17.09 8.53
C ALA A 355 -21.11 16.93 8.53
N ALA A 356 -20.52 16.52 7.40
CA ALA A 356 -19.07 16.44 7.27
C ALA A 356 -18.41 17.82 7.12
N LEU A 357 -19.04 18.75 6.41
CA LEU A 357 -18.54 20.13 6.23
C LEU A 357 -18.72 20.97 7.51
N GLU A 358 -19.84 20.82 8.21
CA GLU A 358 -20.17 21.53 9.46
C GLU A 358 -19.47 20.94 10.71
N MET A 359 -18.61 19.92 10.56
CA MET A 359 -17.88 19.33 11.68
C MET A 359 -16.91 20.33 12.31
N LYS A 360 -17.15 20.68 13.58
CA LYS A 360 -16.31 21.59 14.39
C LYS A 360 -14.87 21.08 14.53
N LEU A 361 -13.91 22.01 14.52
CA LEU A 361 -12.47 21.76 14.55
C LEU A 361 -11.79 22.48 15.74
N PRO A 362 -12.22 22.24 17.00
CA PRO A 362 -11.84 23.06 18.16
C PRO A 362 -10.32 23.18 18.36
N ALA A 363 -9.57 22.08 18.25
CA ALA A 363 -8.11 22.13 18.39
C ALA A 363 -7.41 22.97 17.29
N CYS A 364 -8.01 23.07 16.09
CA CYS A 364 -7.50 23.95 15.03
C CYS A 364 -7.81 25.42 15.31
N GLU A 365 -8.97 25.72 15.91
CA GLU A 365 -9.38 27.07 16.30
C GLU A 365 -8.50 27.59 17.45
N GLU A 366 -8.27 26.77 18.47
CA GLU A 366 -7.38 27.02 19.61
C GLU A 366 -5.93 27.26 19.15
N LEU A 367 -5.38 26.37 18.33
CA LEU A 367 -4.03 26.54 17.75
C LEU A 367 -3.91 27.84 16.92
N LYS A 368 -4.97 28.22 16.21
CA LYS A 368 -5.02 29.48 15.43
C LYS A 368 -5.12 30.71 16.34
N ALA A 369 -5.78 30.61 17.49
CA ALA A 369 -5.81 31.66 18.50
C ALA A 369 -4.42 31.86 19.12
N LEU A 370 -3.77 30.79 19.59
CA LEU A 370 -2.42 30.84 20.19
C LEU A 370 -1.36 31.40 19.22
N ARG A 371 -1.41 31.02 17.94
CA ARG A 371 -0.52 31.59 16.91
C ARG A 371 -0.77 33.08 16.63
N ARG A 372 -1.98 33.59 16.88
CA ARG A 372 -2.29 35.02 16.76
C ARG A 372 -1.81 35.82 17.96
N THR A 373 -1.88 35.26 19.17
CA THR A 373 -1.41 35.95 20.38
C THR A 373 0.12 36.05 20.46
N ARG A 374 0.86 35.12 19.83
CA ARG A 374 2.34 35.17 19.77
C ARG A 374 2.91 36.08 18.67
N ASN A 375 2.06 36.59 17.77
CA ASN A 375 2.44 37.48 16.68
C ASN A 375 1.99 38.95 16.94
N ARG A 376 1.61 39.25 18.19
CA ARG A 376 1.30 40.58 18.72
C ARG A 376 2.23 40.85 19.89
#